data_AF-A0A351QU64-F1
#
_entry.id   AF-A0A351QU64-F1
#
_cell.length_a   1.000
_cell.length_b   1.000
_cell.length_c   1.000
_cell.angle_alpha   90.00
_cell.angle_beta   90.00
_cell.angle_gamma   90.00
#
_symmetry.space_group_name_H-M   'P 1'
#
loop_
_entity.id
_entity.type
_entity.pdbx_description
1 polymer ?
#
loop_
_entity_poly.entity_id
_entity_poly.type
_entity_poly.pdbx_seq_one_letter_code
_entity_poly.pdbx_strand_id
1 'polypeptide(L)'
;MDNTLKEEKNTGSKETTKENSTTKPEESNNNHKSSYSIDDYFKFKENVKYSYAGTNSEYAEYVTYVDYINGNKVQLRSNNGGTETVTVLQNNNGEIAKKFERNECYYRENFTNKPYNVSEVLLKEPLVVGTTWKLSDGSKRYISRVDVKISIGNGDCSALEVTTENTNGQIDLQYYAVNKGLIKSIYDIKTMKVTSTLKSIEENMRLNQSIRCYYPDENYKIHYEDKKLTFSTNDITKIAIQNLFKNFPGNNKGQLLGKNVTINSLYLNDDGMVYIDFSSNFVKEMNAGSGFESAILESIVNTIGKYYGVNKVYITIDNKPYSSGHIVKAKGEYFKVTCE
;
A
#
# COMPACT_ATOMS: atom_id res chain seq x y z
N MET A 1 -2.75 -87.19 -62.94
CA MET A 1 -3.05 -88.00 -61.76
C MET A 1 -2.64 -87.19 -60.56
N ASP A 2 -3.61 -86.93 -59.68
CA ASP A 2 -3.54 -86.30 -58.35
C ASP A 2 -3.06 -84.84 -58.28
N ASN A 3 -3.90 -83.81 -58.03
CA ASN A 3 -5.00 -83.67 -57.06
C ASN A 3 -4.47 -83.99 -55.65
N THR A 4 -4.40 -83.11 -54.64
CA THR A 4 -5.52 -82.36 -54.05
C THR A 4 -5.02 -81.51 -52.86
N LEU A 5 -5.45 -80.24 -52.83
CA LEU A 5 -5.85 -79.33 -51.73
C LEU A 5 -5.26 -79.42 -50.30
N LYS A 6 -4.90 -78.23 -49.79
CA LYS A 6 -5.47 -77.52 -48.60
C LYS A 6 -4.64 -76.24 -48.38
N GLU A 7 -5.11 -75.08 -47.94
CA GLU A 7 -6.42 -74.49 -47.66
C GLU A 7 -6.13 -72.98 -47.48
N GLU A 8 -7.10 -72.12 -47.83
CA GLU A 8 -7.02 -70.66 -47.80
C GLU A 8 -7.03 -70.06 -46.39
N LYS A 9 -6.48 -68.84 -46.20
CA LYS A 9 -7.29 -67.63 -45.95
C LYS A 9 -6.52 -66.31 -45.80
N ASN A 10 -7.17 -65.29 -46.37
CA ASN A 10 -7.30 -63.87 -45.96
C ASN A 10 -6.25 -62.80 -46.33
N THR A 11 -6.58 -62.11 -47.42
CA THR A 11 -6.85 -60.65 -47.53
C THR A 11 -6.07 -59.65 -46.66
N GLY A 12 -5.35 -58.77 -47.34
CA GLY A 12 -4.80 -57.51 -46.81
C GLY A 12 -4.54 -56.51 -47.94
N SER A 13 -5.06 -55.30 -47.74
CA SER A 13 -5.37 -54.24 -48.70
C SER A 13 -4.21 -53.32 -49.12
N LYS A 14 -4.40 -52.68 -50.28
CA LYS A 14 -3.53 -51.71 -50.97
C LYS A 14 -3.20 -50.45 -50.16
N GLU A 15 -1.97 -50.00 -50.37
CA GLU A 15 -1.35 -48.75 -49.95
C GLU A 15 -2.10 -47.50 -50.45
N THR A 16 -2.02 -46.43 -49.65
CA THR A 16 -1.96 -45.06 -50.18
C THR A 16 -1.18 -44.16 -49.22
N THR A 17 -0.27 -43.42 -49.83
CA THR A 17 0.76 -42.47 -49.38
C THR A 17 0.29 -41.39 -48.39
N LYS A 18 1.13 -41.10 -47.37
CA LYS A 18 1.08 -39.86 -46.58
C LYS A 18 2.29 -39.00 -46.91
N GLU A 19 2.04 -37.80 -47.43
CA GLU A 19 3.01 -36.73 -47.59
C GLU A 19 3.37 -36.11 -46.23
N ASN A 20 4.66 -35.85 -46.06
CA ASN A 20 5.28 -35.17 -44.93
C ASN A 20 5.06 -33.65 -45.06
N SER A 21 4.23 -33.07 -44.20
CA SER A 21 4.16 -31.63 -44.01
C SER A 21 4.96 -31.24 -42.77
N THR A 22 6.21 -30.81 -43.00
CA THR A 22 7.11 -30.22 -42.00
C THR A 22 6.68 -28.77 -41.76
N THR A 23 6.08 -28.47 -40.61
CA THR A 23 5.74 -27.10 -40.20
C THR A 23 7.01 -26.37 -39.74
N LYS A 24 7.36 -25.31 -40.47
CA LYS A 24 8.40 -24.34 -40.16
C LYS A 24 7.95 -23.46 -38.98
N PRO A 25 8.85 -23.00 -38.08
CA PRO A 25 8.47 -22.09 -37.00
C PRO A 25 7.97 -20.76 -37.58
N GLU A 26 6.82 -20.28 -37.09
CA GLU A 26 6.34 -18.93 -37.38
C GLU A 26 7.34 -17.89 -36.85
N GLU A 27 7.86 -17.06 -37.76
CA GLU A 27 8.64 -15.88 -37.42
C GLU A 27 7.74 -14.90 -36.64
N SER A 28 8.11 -14.61 -35.40
CA SER A 28 7.42 -13.65 -34.54
C SER A 28 7.54 -12.24 -35.14
N ASN A 29 6.42 -11.71 -35.60
CA ASN A 29 6.30 -10.35 -36.11
C ASN A 29 6.41 -9.35 -34.93
N ASN A 30 7.59 -8.78 -34.72
CA ASN A 30 7.98 -7.94 -33.57
C ASN A 30 7.40 -6.51 -33.59
N ASN A 31 6.11 -6.34 -33.93
CA ASN A 31 5.46 -5.02 -33.94
C ASN A 31 4.12 -5.00 -33.19
N HIS A 32 4.01 -5.80 -32.12
CA HIS A 32 2.83 -5.81 -31.26
C HIS A 32 2.91 -4.65 -30.25
N LYS A 33 2.13 -3.60 -30.53
CA LYS A 33 2.05 -2.36 -29.74
C LYS A 33 0.72 -2.30 -28.99
N SER A 34 0.78 -1.92 -27.70
CA SER A 34 -0.42 -1.54 -26.96
C SER A 34 -1.02 -0.26 -27.54
N SER A 35 -2.35 -0.22 -27.69
CA SER A 35 -3.08 0.99 -28.08
C SER A 35 -3.23 2.01 -26.95
N TYR A 36 -2.84 1.64 -25.73
CA TYR A 36 -2.99 2.43 -24.53
C TYR A 36 -1.75 3.30 -24.24
N SER A 37 -1.95 4.33 -23.43
CA SER A 37 -0.90 5.18 -22.86
C SER A 37 -0.63 4.79 -21.41
N ILE A 38 0.46 5.29 -20.84
CA ILE A 38 0.74 5.13 -19.41
C ILE A 38 -0.39 5.68 -18.52
N ASP A 39 -1.06 6.75 -18.92
CA ASP A 39 -2.18 7.33 -18.17
C ASP A 39 -3.32 6.32 -17.97
N ASP A 40 -3.53 5.41 -18.93
CA ASP A 40 -4.56 4.37 -18.83
C ASP A 40 -4.26 3.32 -17.75
N TYR A 41 -2.99 3.14 -17.38
CA TYR A 41 -2.55 2.27 -16.29
C TYR A 41 -2.48 3.01 -14.93
N PHE A 42 -2.59 4.34 -14.93
CA PHE A 42 -2.51 5.20 -13.73
C PHE A 42 -3.85 5.86 -13.37
N LYS A 43 -4.98 5.19 -13.61
CA LYS A 43 -6.33 5.69 -13.27
C LYS A 43 -6.83 5.11 -11.95
N PHE A 44 -6.29 5.60 -10.83
CA PHE A 44 -6.73 5.22 -9.49
C PHE A 44 -8.00 5.98 -9.09
N LYS A 45 -8.94 5.26 -8.48
CA LYS A 45 -10.18 5.84 -7.94
C LYS A 45 -10.05 6.03 -6.42
N GLU A 46 -10.74 7.04 -5.91
CA GLU A 46 -10.87 7.24 -4.47
C GLU A 46 -11.72 6.15 -3.81
N ASN A 47 -11.46 5.88 -2.54
CA ASN A 47 -12.20 4.93 -1.70
C ASN A 47 -12.29 3.54 -2.35
N VAL A 48 -11.15 3.01 -2.81
CA VAL A 48 -11.07 1.69 -3.42
C VAL A 48 -10.15 0.79 -2.62
N LYS A 49 -10.60 -0.47 -2.48
CA LYS A 49 -9.81 -1.57 -1.96
C LYS A 49 -9.57 -2.60 -3.06
N TYR A 50 -8.32 -2.95 -3.28
CA TYR A 50 -7.90 -4.06 -4.13
C TYR A 50 -7.59 -5.25 -3.23
N SER A 51 -8.08 -6.44 -3.57
CA SER A 51 -7.74 -7.67 -2.84
C SER A 51 -7.03 -8.63 -3.79
N TYR A 52 -5.87 -9.15 -3.37
CA TYR A 52 -5.04 -10.08 -4.15
C TYR A 52 -4.99 -11.44 -3.45
N ALA A 53 -5.27 -12.51 -4.17
CA ALA A 53 -5.08 -13.87 -3.70
C ALA A 53 -3.62 -14.30 -3.87
N GLY A 54 -3.06 -14.95 -2.86
CA GLY A 54 -1.68 -15.42 -2.83
C GLY A 54 -1.54 -16.93 -2.99
N THR A 55 -0.43 -17.39 -3.58
CA THR A 55 0.00 -18.79 -3.52
C THR A 55 1.47 -18.90 -3.13
N ASN A 56 1.84 -20.03 -2.52
CA ASN A 56 3.22 -20.38 -2.16
C ASN A 56 3.91 -19.45 -1.13
N SER A 57 3.18 -18.53 -0.50
CA SER A 57 3.64 -17.77 0.67
C SER A 57 2.44 -17.22 1.44
N GLU A 58 2.53 -17.18 2.76
CA GLU A 58 1.52 -16.53 3.62
C GLU A 58 1.43 -15.01 3.39
N TYR A 59 2.51 -14.40 2.87
CA TYR A 59 2.59 -12.96 2.58
C TYR A 59 2.19 -12.61 1.14
N ALA A 60 1.83 -13.60 0.32
CA ALA A 60 1.46 -13.38 -1.08
C ALA A 60 0.01 -12.89 -1.22
N GLU A 61 -0.84 -13.16 -0.24
CA GLU A 61 -2.18 -12.58 -0.16
C GLU A 61 -2.07 -11.21 0.52
N TYR A 62 -2.67 -10.19 -0.10
CA TYR A 62 -2.67 -8.85 0.47
C TYR A 62 -3.84 -8.02 -0.05
N VAL A 63 -4.15 -6.96 0.68
CA VAL A 63 -5.08 -5.91 0.27
C VAL A 63 -4.33 -4.62 0.05
N THR A 64 -4.83 -3.76 -0.85
CA THR A 64 -4.30 -2.42 -1.06
C THR A 64 -5.42 -1.39 -0.99
N TYR A 65 -5.21 -0.31 -0.26
CA TYR A 65 -6.09 0.86 -0.18
C TYR A 65 -5.45 2.08 -0.82
N VAL A 66 -6.28 2.96 -1.39
CA VAL A 66 -5.85 4.27 -1.90
C VAL A 66 -5.93 5.30 -0.78
N ASP A 67 -4.80 5.57 -0.12
CA ASP A 67 -4.73 6.49 1.01
C ASP A 67 -4.87 7.96 0.56
N TYR A 68 -4.14 8.36 -0.48
CA TYR A 68 -4.14 9.73 -1.02
C TYR A 68 -4.00 9.72 -2.54
N ILE A 69 -4.64 10.69 -3.19
CA ILE A 69 -4.44 11.04 -4.61
C ILE A 69 -4.08 12.53 -4.65
N ASN A 70 -2.95 12.85 -5.26
CA ASN A 70 -2.45 14.22 -5.36
C ASN A 70 -1.86 14.46 -6.77
N GLY A 71 -2.71 14.97 -7.67
CA GLY A 71 -2.34 15.20 -9.07
C GLY A 71 -1.85 13.92 -9.74
N ASN A 72 -0.58 13.92 -10.16
CA ASN A 72 0.04 12.77 -10.82
C ASN A 72 0.66 11.75 -9.86
N LYS A 73 0.35 11.84 -8.55
CA LYS A 73 0.81 10.91 -7.53
C LYS A 73 -0.35 10.21 -6.85
N VAL A 74 -0.16 8.93 -6.52
CA VAL A 74 -1.06 8.15 -5.66
C VAL A 74 -0.25 7.53 -4.53
N GLN A 75 -0.79 7.59 -3.32
CA GLN A 75 -0.29 6.83 -2.18
C GLN A 75 -1.15 5.59 -1.97
N LEU A 76 -0.51 4.43 -1.97
CA LEU A 76 -1.13 3.14 -1.72
C LEU A 76 -0.64 2.58 -0.38
N ARG A 77 -1.56 1.97 0.36
CA ARG A 77 -1.26 1.19 1.57
C ARG A 77 -1.57 -0.26 1.30
N SER A 78 -0.56 -1.12 1.37
CA SER A 78 -0.71 -2.56 1.25
C SER A 78 -0.61 -3.23 2.61
N ASN A 79 -1.45 -4.23 2.87
CA ASN A 79 -1.43 -5.05 4.09
C ASN A 79 -1.53 -6.53 3.69
N ASN A 80 -0.53 -7.32 4.07
CA ASN A 80 -0.42 -8.76 3.75
C ASN A 80 -0.63 -9.67 4.97
N GLY A 81 -1.27 -9.16 6.02
CA GLY A 81 -1.47 -9.87 7.30
C GLY A 81 -0.26 -9.84 8.24
N GLY A 82 0.96 -9.69 7.70
CA GLY A 82 2.19 -9.56 8.50
C GLY A 82 2.64 -8.12 8.72
N THR A 83 2.56 -7.28 7.69
CA THR A 83 3.01 -5.89 7.75
C THR A 83 2.15 -4.96 6.88
N GLU A 84 2.27 -3.66 7.15
CA GLU A 84 1.72 -2.61 6.31
C GLU A 84 2.84 -1.82 5.63
N THR A 85 2.77 -1.71 4.31
CA THR A 85 3.70 -0.91 3.51
C THR A 85 2.95 0.24 2.84
N VAL A 86 3.50 1.44 2.94
CA VAL A 86 3.03 2.62 2.22
C VAL A 86 3.96 2.89 1.05
N THR A 87 3.39 3.05 -0.14
CA THR A 87 4.12 3.44 -1.35
C THR A 87 3.52 4.68 -1.98
N VAL A 88 4.35 5.50 -2.62
CA VAL A 88 3.89 6.57 -3.52
C VAL A 88 4.34 6.27 -4.93
N LEU A 89 3.37 6.11 -5.82
CA LEU A 89 3.59 6.01 -7.24
C LEU A 89 3.39 7.39 -7.88
N GLN A 90 4.22 7.72 -8.87
CA GLN A 90 4.09 8.92 -9.67
C GLN A 90 4.02 8.55 -11.15
N ASN A 91 3.08 9.14 -11.86
CA ASN A 91 3.04 9.14 -13.31
C ASN A 91 3.65 10.44 -13.84
N ASN A 92 4.71 10.36 -14.64
CA ASN A 92 5.31 11.52 -15.25
C ASN A 92 5.96 11.16 -16.58
N ASN A 93 5.72 11.95 -17.63
CA ASN A 93 6.37 11.82 -18.93
C ASN A 93 6.33 10.39 -19.53
N GLY A 94 5.17 9.72 -19.48
CA GLY A 94 5.04 8.36 -20.00
C GLY A 94 5.77 7.31 -19.16
N GLU A 95 5.93 7.56 -17.86
CA GLU A 95 6.58 6.64 -16.93
C GLU A 95 5.79 6.58 -15.61
N ILE A 96 5.47 5.37 -15.15
CA ILE A 96 4.99 5.13 -13.78
C ILE A 96 6.17 4.64 -12.97
N ALA A 97 6.50 5.38 -11.90
CA ALA A 97 7.58 5.02 -11.01
C ALA A 97 7.15 5.09 -9.54
N LYS A 98 7.64 4.14 -8.74
CA LYS A 98 7.60 4.22 -7.27
C LYS A 98 8.66 5.23 -6.84
N LYS A 99 8.23 6.28 -6.13
CA LYS A 99 9.07 7.39 -5.66
C LYS A 99 9.25 7.42 -4.14
N PHE A 100 8.36 6.77 -3.42
CA PHE A 100 8.46 6.61 -1.98
C PHE A 100 8.03 5.22 -1.55
N GLU A 101 8.70 4.66 -0.56
CA GLU A 101 8.32 3.42 0.11
C GLU A 101 8.64 3.49 1.60
N ARG A 102 7.72 3.02 2.44
CA ARG A 102 7.93 2.84 3.87
C ARG A 102 7.28 1.54 4.32
N ASN A 103 8.12 0.59 4.71
CA ASN A 103 7.71 -0.67 5.34
C ASN A 103 7.36 -0.43 6.81
N GLU A 104 6.59 -1.35 7.40
CA GLU A 104 6.17 -1.30 8.82
C GLU A 104 5.51 0.05 9.20
N CYS A 105 4.69 0.58 8.29
CA CYS A 105 4.06 1.89 8.44
C CYS A 105 2.59 1.74 8.87
N TYR A 106 2.36 1.53 10.17
CA TYR A 106 1.00 1.28 10.71
C TYR A 106 0.19 2.56 10.97
N TYR A 107 0.83 3.73 11.03
CA TYR A 107 0.16 5.02 11.10
C TYR A 107 -0.18 5.53 9.68
N ARG A 108 -1.06 6.52 9.62
CA ARG A 108 -1.46 7.17 8.37
C ARG A 108 -0.99 8.61 8.29
N GLU A 109 -0.16 8.91 7.30
CA GLU A 109 0.28 10.25 6.90
C GLU A 109 0.24 10.39 5.37
N ASN A 110 0.23 11.63 4.89
CA ASN A 110 0.37 11.94 3.48
C ASN A 110 1.86 12.06 3.10
N PHE A 111 2.38 11.05 2.42
CA PHE A 111 3.75 10.98 1.92
C PHE A 111 3.90 11.49 0.47
N THR A 112 2.82 11.91 -0.21
CA THR A 112 2.89 12.32 -1.63
C THR A 112 3.83 13.51 -1.87
N ASN A 113 4.07 14.33 -0.84
CA ASN A 113 4.97 15.49 -0.88
C ASN A 113 6.30 15.27 -0.14
N LYS A 114 6.55 14.07 0.38
CA LYS A 114 7.82 13.76 1.07
C LYS A 114 8.95 13.58 0.04
N PRO A 115 10.22 13.82 0.43
CA PRO A 115 11.37 13.54 -0.43
C PRO A 115 11.36 12.10 -0.93
N TYR A 116 11.83 11.90 -2.15
CA TYR A 116 11.92 10.56 -2.73
C TYR A 116 13.01 9.76 -2.02
N ASN A 117 12.68 8.54 -1.61
CA ASN A 117 13.63 7.61 -0.99
C ASN A 117 13.86 6.34 -1.82
N VAL A 118 13.10 6.17 -2.89
CA VAL A 118 13.26 5.11 -3.89
C VAL A 118 13.04 5.69 -5.28
N SER A 119 13.61 5.04 -6.30
CA SER A 119 13.30 5.37 -7.69
C SER A 119 13.25 4.08 -8.50
N GLU A 120 12.07 3.46 -8.54
CA GLU A 120 11.83 2.23 -9.28
C GLU A 120 10.82 2.48 -10.39
N VAL A 121 11.24 2.29 -11.65
CA VAL A 121 10.35 2.41 -12.80
C VAL A 121 9.56 1.11 -12.99
N LEU A 122 8.23 1.22 -12.95
CA LEU A 122 7.30 0.09 -13.04
C LEU A 122 6.84 -0.14 -14.49
N LEU A 123 6.48 0.95 -15.18
CA LEU A 123 6.06 0.95 -16.58
C LEU A 123 6.62 2.18 -17.29
N LYS A 124 6.98 2.01 -18.56
CA LYS A 124 7.57 3.07 -19.37
C LYS A 124 7.14 2.97 -20.84
N GLU A 125 6.80 4.10 -21.43
CA GLU A 125 6.55 4.21 -22.87
C GLU A 125 7.84 4.09 -23.71
N PRO A 126 7.75 3.59 -24.95
CA PRO A 126 6.54 3.13 -25.63
C PRO A 126 6.05 1.75 -25.10
N LEU A 127 4.74 1.55 -25.02
CA LEU A 127 4.15 0.28 -24.53
C LEU A 127 4.13 -0.81 -25.62
N VAL A 128 5.32 -1.22 -26.05
CA VAL A 128 5.56 -2.24 -27.08
C VAL A 128 6.51 -3.31 -26.56
N VAL A 129 6.40 -4.52 -27.11
CA VAL A 129 7.33 -5.62 -26.78
C VAL A 129 8.77 -5.17 -27.05
N GLY A 130 9.66 -5.42 -26.09
CA GLY A 130 11.09 -5.08 -26.17
C GLY A 130 11.46 -3.72 -25.58
N THR A 131 10.51 -2.85 -25.24
CA THR A 131 10.81 -1.62 -24.48
C THR A 131 11.46 -1.99 -23.16
N THR A 132 12.65 -1.46 -22.90
CA THR A 132 13.50 -1.87 -21.77
C THR A 132 14.09 -0.69 -21.03
N TRP A 133 14.33 -0.87 -19.74
CA TRP A 133 15.03 0.07 -18.87
C TRP A 133 15.81 -0.68 -17.79
N LYS A 134 16.78 0.01 -17.20
CA LYS A 134 17.61 -0.52 -16.12
C LYS A 134 17.13 0.04 -14.78
N LEU A 135 17.02 -0.82 -13.78
CA LEU A 135 16.70 -0.45 -12.40
C LEU A 135 17.96 -0.01 -11.64
N SER A 136 17.78 0.66 -10.51
CA SER A 136 18.89 1.20 -9.71
C SER A 136 19.82 0.12 -9.14
N ASP A 137 19.29 -1.08 -8.89
CA ASP A 137 20.04 -2.26 -8.44
C ASP A 137 20.83 -2.96 -9.57
N GLY A 138 20.69 -2.48 -10.80
CA GLY A 138 21.33 -3.04 -11.99
C GLY A 138 20.47 -4.03 -12.77
N SER A 139 19.32 -4.45 -12.21
CA SER A 139 18.40 -5.38 -12.85
C SER A 139 17.83 -4.79 -14.15
N LYS A 140 17.54 -5.65 -15.13
CA LYS A 140 16.98 -5.25 -16.42
C LYS A 140 15.49 -5.51 -16.41
N ARG A 141 14.69 -4.49 -16.71
CA ARG A 141 13.23 -4.61 -16.83
C ARG A 141 12.80 -4.30 -18.25
N TYR A 142 11.80 -5.02 -18.76
CA TYR A 142 11.28 -4.82 -20.10
C TYR A 142 9.84 -5.31 -20.26
N ILE A 143 9.14 -4.78 -21.26
CA ILE A 143 7.84 -5.28 -21.69
C ILE A 143 8.08 -6.53 -22.52
N SER A 144 7.77 -7.70 -21.96
CA SER A 144 7.97 -8.99 -22.63
C SER A 144 6.82 -9.33 -23.57
N ARG A 145 5.59 -8.95 -23.20
CA ARG A 145 4.38 -9.24 -23.97
C ARG A 145 3.34 -8.14 -23.79
N VAL A 146 2.51 -7.98 -24.82
CA VAL A 146 1.30 -7.18 -24.78
C VAL A 146 0.09 -8.08 -25.00
N ASP A 147 -1.07 -7.62 -24.57
CA ASP A 147 -2.37 -8.30 -24.73
C ASP A 147 -2.46 -9.72 -24.16
N VAL A 148 -1.78 -9.97 -23.04
CA VAL A 148 -1.81 -11.27 -22.36
C VAL A 148 -3.13 -11.41 -21.61
N LYS A 149 -3.89 -12.47 -21.90
CA LYS A 149 -5.10 -12.80 -21.14
C LYS A 149 -4.72 -13.36 -19.76
N ILE A 150 -5.18 -12.69 -18.70
CA ILE A 150 -4.99 -13.09 -17.31
C ILE A 150 -6.37 -13.23 -16.65
N SER A 151 -6.63 -14.39 -16.07
CA SER A 151 -7.82 -14.63 -15.25
C SER A 151 -7.66 -13.97 -13.87
N ILE A 152 -8.62 -13.13 -13.50
CA ILE A 152 -8.70 -12.40 -12.24
C ILE A 152 -10.12 -12.55 -11.65
N GLY A 153 -10.22 -13.03 -10.40
CA GLY A 153 -11.53 -13.31 -9.80
C GLY A 153 -12.40 -14.23 -10.69
N ASN A 154 -13.55 -13.72 -11.14
CA ASN A 154 -14.51 -14.45 -11.96
C ASN A 154 -14.44 -14.11 -13.47
N GLY A 155 -13.40 -13.41 -13.94
CA GLY A 155 -13.31 -13.00 -15.35
C GLY A 155 -11.87 -12.91 -15.85
N ASP A 156 -11.73 -12.60 -17.14
CA ASP A 156 -10.44 -12.42 -17.80
C ASP A 156 -10.17 -10.94 -18.10
N CYS A 157 -8.90 -10.56 -18.12
CA CYS A 157 -8.47 -9.24 -18.53
C CYS A 157 -7.22 -9.32 -19.43
N SER A 158 -7.11 -8.36 -20.36
CA SER A 158 -5.91 -8.18 -21.17
C SER A 158 -4.87 -7.38 -20.39
N ALA A 159 -3.61 -7.80 -20.41
CA ALA A 159 -2.54 -7.19 -19.63
C ALA A 159 -1.23 -7.04 -20.40
N LEU A 160 -0.45 -6.03 -20.01
CA LEU A 160 0.98 -5.96 -20.31
C LEU A 160 1.72 -6.91 -19.38
N GLU A 161 2.62 -7.71 -19.92
CA GLU A 161 3.59 -8.48 -19.14
C GLU A 161 4.91 -7.72 -19.11
N VAL A 162 5.42 -7.52 -17.90
CA VAL A 162 6.70 -6.86 -17.62
C VAL A 162 7.59 -7.88 -16.94
N THR A 163 8.75 -8.14 -17.54
CA THR A 163 9.76 -9.06 -17.01
C THR A 163 10.89 -8.27 -16.36
N THR A 164 11.33 -8.71 -15.19
CA THR A 164 12.56 -8.24 -14.54
C THR A 164 13.56 -9.39 -14.51
N GLU A 165 14.67 -9.24 -15.22
CA GLU A 165 15.87 -10.06 -15.08
C GLU A 165 16.73 -9.48 -13.96
N ASN A 166 16.71 -10.13 -12.80
CA ASN A 166 17.49 -9.72 -11.64
C ASN A 166 18.99 -9.99 -11.86
N THR A 167 19.84 -9.24 -11.17
CA THR A 167 21.31 -9.40 -11.26
C THR A 167 21.82 -10.78 -10.83
N ASN A 168 21.04 -11.51 -10.04
CA ASN A 168 21.31 -12.87 -9.60
C ASN A 168 20.74 -13.96 -10.54
N GLY A 169 20.16 -13.57 -11.68
CA GLY A 169 19.56 -14.46 -12.68
C GLY A 169 18.10 -14.84 -12.42
N GLN A 170 17.48 -14.39 -11.32
CA GLN A 170 16.06 -14.63 -11.05
C GLN A 170 15.19 -13.81 -12.01
N ILE A 171 14.04 -14.36 -12.38
CA ILE A 171 13.10 -13.73 -13.29
C ILE A 171 11.79 -13.45 -12.56
N ASP A 172 11.43 -12.18 -12.46
CA ASP A 172 10.14 -11.76 -11.91
C ASP A 172 9.22 -11.28 -13.03
N LEU A 173 7.94 -11.59 -12.91
CA LEU A 173 6.90 -11.18 -13.86
C LEU A 173 5.85 -10.34 -13.15
N GLN A 174 5.48 -9.22 -13.77
CA GLN A 174 4.40 -8.36 -13.32
C GLN A 174 3.44 -8.12 -14.49
N TYR A 175 2.14 -8.12 -14.18
CA TYR A 175 1.09 -7.93 -15.17
C TYR A 175 0.28 -6.70 -14.83
N TYR A 176 0.10 -5.81 -15.81
CA TYR A 176 -0.61 -4.56 -15.64
C TYR A 176 -1.80 -4.48 -16.59
N ALA A 177 -2.96 -4.09 -16.08
CA ALA A 177 -4.17 -3.90 -16.88
C ALA A 177 -4.69 -2.47 -16.79
N VAL A 178 -5.28 -2.02 -17.88
CA VAL A 178 -5.90 -0.70 -18.02
C VAL A 178 -6.98 -0.49 -16.95
N ASN A 179 -6.96 0.68 -16.33
CA ASN A 179 -7.83 1.11 -15.24
C ASN A 179 -7.76 0.23 -13.97
N LYS A 180 -6.79 -0.69 -13.87
CA LYS A 180 -6.63 -1.60 -12.72
C LYS A 180 -5.22 -1.56 -12.13
N GLY A 181 -4.22 -1.09 -12.88
CA GLY A 181 -2.83 -1.09 -12.44
C GLY A 181 -2.27 -2.51 -12.39
N LEU A 182 -1.48 -2.83 -11.37
CA LEU A 182 -0.89 -4.16 -11.16
C LEU A 182 -2.00 -5.17 -10.85
N ILE A 183 -2.14 -6.21 -11.68
CA ILE A 183 -3.14 -7.26 -11.50
C ILE A 183 -2.52 -8.60 -11.10
N LYS A 184 -1.23 -8.82 -11.33
CA LYS A 184 -0.55 -10.06 -10.96
C LYS A 184 0.95 -9.84 -10.84
N SER A 185 1.56 -10.52 -9.87
CA SER A 185 3.02 -10.61 -9.73
C SER A 185 3.43 -12.06 -9.51
N ILE A 186 4.55 -12.46 -10.08
CA ILE A 186 5.19 -13.76 -9.91
C ILE A 186 6.65 -13.50 -9.59
N TYR A 187 7.08 -13.89 -8.40
CA TYR A 187 8.48 -13.80 -7.97
C TYR A 187 9.09 -15.20 -7.96
N ASP A 188 10.16 -15.38 -8.73
CA ASP A 188 10.87 -16.66 -8.83
C ASP A 188 11.96 -16.73 -7.77
N ILE A 189 11.58 -17.19 -6.57
CA ILE A 189 12.55 -17.52 -5.54
C ILE A 189 13.09 -18.92 -5.82
N LYS A 190 14.39 -19.16 -5.61
CA LYS A 190 15.12 -20.38 -6.03
C LYS A 190 14.38 -21.72 -5.83
N THR A 191 13.50 -21.80 -4.84
CA THR A 191 12.76 -23.01 -4.45
C THR A 191 11.31 -23.05 -4.94
N MET A 192 10.68 -21.92 -5.27
CA MET A 192 9.27 -21.84 -5.63
C MET A 192 8.88 -20.51 -6.28
N LYS A 193 7.70 -20.48 -6.91
CA LYS A 193 7.15 -19.25 -7.47
C LYS A 193 6.09 -18.68 -6.54
N VAL A 194 6.36 -17.53 -5.94
CA VAL A 194 5.39 -16.82 -5.10
C VAL A 194 4.53 -15.96 -6.02
N THR A 195 3.22 -16.15 -5.99
CA THR A 195 2.29 -15.46 -6.90
C THR A 195 1.22 -14.70 -6.12
N SER A 196 0.94 -13.48 -6.56
CA SER A 196 -0.20 -12.69 -6.10
C SER A 196 -1.04 -12.31 -7.31
N THR A 197 -2.35 -12.56 -7.30
CA THR A 197 -3.27 -12.26 -8.41
C THR A 197 -4.48 -11.50 -7.89
N LEU A 198 -4.84 -10.41 -8.57
CA LEU A 198 -5.99 -9.58 -8.24
C LEU A 198 -7.26 -10.44 -8.25
N LYS A 199 -8.00 -10.39 -7.15
CA LYS A 199 -9.24 -11.14 -6.92
C LYS A 199 -10.46 -10.24 -7.04
N SER A 200 -10.41 -9.05 -6.45
CA SER A 200 -11.51 -8.09 -6.48
C SER A 200 -11.02 -6.64 -6.38
N ILE A 201 -11.83 -5.74 -6.94
CA ILE A 201 -11.74 -4.29 -6.73
C ILE A 201 -13.08 -3.88 -6.13
N GLU A 202 -13.06 -3.39 -4.90
CA GLU A 202 -14.24 -2.98 -4.14
C GLU A 202 -14.25 -1.44 -4.05
N GLU A 203 -15.26 -0.81 -4.66
CA GLU A 203 -15.45 0.65 -4.63
C GLU A 203 -16.21 1.09 -3.37
N ASN A 204 -16.09 2.38 -3.02
CA ASN A 204 -16.66 2.99 -1.81
C ASN A 204 -16.16 2.36 -0.49
N MET A 205 -14.96 1.79 -0.52
CA MET A 205 -14.29 1.20 0.63
C MET A 205 -13.39 2.22 1.31
N ARG A 206 -13.69 2.49 2.58
CA ARG A 206 -12.89 3.33 3.47
C ARG A 206 -11.89 2.49 4.27
N LEU A 207 -10.70 3.02 4.52
CA LEU A 207 -9.74 2.40 5.42
C LEU A 207 -10.26 2.49 6.84
N ASN A 208 -10.23 1.38 7.56
CA ASN A 208 -10.56 1.35 8.98
C ASN A 208 -9.29 1.05 9.79
N GLN A 209 -8.98 1.89 10.77
CA GLN A 209 -7.87 1.68 11.70
C GLN A 209 -8.39 1.65 13.13
N SER A 210 -7.92 0.70 13.93
CA SER A 210 -8.14 0.72 15.37
C SER A 210 -7.06 1.58 16.03
N ILE A 211 -7.47 2.51 16.89
CA ILE A 211 -6.57 3.34 17.69
C ILE A 211 -6.89 3.13 19.17
N ARG A 212 -5.85 2.86 19.97
CA ARG A 212 -6.00 2.83 21.42
C ARG A 212 -5.96 4.26 21.96
N CYS A 213 -7.10 4.74 22.46
CA CYS A 213 -7.23 6.06 23.03
C CYS A 213 -7.18 5.99 24.55
N TYR A 214 -6.25 6.73 25.14
CA TYR A 214 -6.07 6.83 26.58
C TYR A 214 -6.82 8.07 27.10
N TYR A 215 -7.35 8.00 28.32
CA TYR A 215 -8.08 9.10 28.95
C TYR A 215 -8.03 8.99 30.48
N PRO A 216 -8.02 10.13 31.21
CA PRO A 216 -8.04 10.10 32.67
C PRO A 216 -9.47 9.98 33.21
N ASP A 217 -9.62 9.37 34.40
CA ASP A 217 -10.82 9.48 35.22
C ASP A 217 -10.74 10.63 36.24
N GLU A 218 -11.76 10.76 37.08
CA GLU A 218 -11.84 11.82 38.09
C GLU A 218 -10.75 11.76 39.17
N ASN A 219 -10.11 10.59 39.33
CA ASN A 219 -9.04 10.33 40.28
C ASN A 219 -7.66 10.32 39.60
N TYR A 220 -7.54 10.89 38.40
CA TYR A 220 -6.31 10.95 37.61
C TYR A 220 -5.81 9.61 37.09
N LYS A 221 -6.59 8.52 37.22
CA LYS A 221 -6.18 7.21 36.73
C LYS A 221 -6.43 7.14 35.22
N ILE A 222 -5.42 6.71 34.48
CA ILE A 222 -5.49 6.57 33.02
C ILE A 222 -6.14 5.23 32.65
N HIS A 223 -7.17 5.30 31.82
CA HIS A 223 -7.84 4.16 31.20
C HIS A 223 -7.60 4.20 29.68
N TYR A 224 -7.96 3.13 28.97
CA TYR A 224 -7.92 3.12 27.52
C TYR A 224 -9.17 2.46 26.92
N GLU A 225 -9.50 2.88 25.70
CA GLU A 225 -10.51 2.24 24.87
C GLU A 225 -10.00 2.19 23.42
N ASP A 226 -10.17 1.05 22.76
CA ASP A 226 -9.86 0.92 21.34
C ASP A 226 -11.02 1.50 20.53
N LYS A 227 -10.74 2.56 19.76
CA LYS A 227 -11.70 3.26 18.91
C LYS A 227 -11.39 2.99 17.45
N LYS A 228 -12.44 2.87 16.65
CA LYS A 228 -12.32 2.71 15.20
C LYS A 228 -12.31 4.09 14.52
N LEU A 229 -11.23 4.41 13.82
CA LEU A 229 -11.16 5.53 12.88
C LEU A 229 -11.43 5.01 11.46
N THR A 230 -12.22 5.76 10.71
CA THR A 230 -12.53 5.46 9.31
C THR A 230 -12.06 6.61 8.44
N PHE A 231 -11.26 6.29 7.42
CA PHE A 231 -10.65 7.25 6.50
C PHE A 231 -11.12 6.99 5.07
N SER A 232 -11.70 8.01 4.47
CA SER A 232 -11.79 8.14 3.02
C SER A 232 -10.43 8.53 2.43
N THR A 233 -10.26 8.30 1.12
CA THR A 233 -9.08 8.81 0.39
C THR A 233 -8.97 10.32 0.62
N ASN A 234 -7.74 10.81 0.82
CA ASN A 234 -7.42 12.20 1.12
C ASN A 234 -7.88 12.75 2.48
N ASP A 235 -8.55 11.97 3.34
CA ASP A 235 -8.84 12.42 4.71
C ASP A 235 -7.55 12.76 5.47
N ILE A 236 -7.64 13.72 6.39
CA ILE A 236 -6.48 14.23 7.14
C ILE A 236 -6.47 13.63 8.55
N THR A 237 -5.43 12.85 8.87
CA THR A 237 -5.28 12.13 10.15
C THR A 237 -5.42 13.02 11.38
N LYS A 238 -4.81 14.22 11.36
CA LYS A 238 -4.89 15.17 12.48
C LYS A 238 -6.33 15.61 12.80
N ILE A 239 -7.20 15.69 11.78
CA ILE A 239 -8.60 16.06 11.96
C ILE A 239 -9.39 14.93 12.62
N ALA A 240 -9.14 13.68 12.21
CA ALA A 240 -9.75 12.51 12.85
C ALA A 240 -9.34 12.39 14.32
N ILE A 241 -8.05 12.56 14.63
CA ILE A 241 -7.53 12.55 16.00
C ILE A 241 -8.07 13.73 16.82
N GLN A 242 -8.12 14.94 16.25
CA GLN A 242 -8.72 16.09 16.92
C GLN A 242 -10.18 15.80 17.31
N ASN A 243 -10.97 15.23 16.39
CA ASN A 243 -12.38 14.90 16.65
C ASN A 243 -12.51 13.79 17.69
N LEU A 244 -11.63 12.78 17.64
CA LEU A 244 -11.56 11.73 18.66
C LEU A 244 -11.33 12.32 20.05
N PHE A 245 -10.33 13.21 20.20
CA PHE A 245 -9.99 13.84 21.47
C PHE A 245 -11.05 14.81 21.99
N LYS A 246 -11.88 15.37 21.12
CA LYS A 246 -13.03 16.21 21.50
C LYS A 246 -14.25 15.41 21.96
N ASN A 247 -14.43 14.19 21.44
CA ASN A 247 -15.69 13.45 21.53
C ASN A 247 -15.58 12.19 22.41
N PHE A 248 -14.82 12.23 23.50
CA PHE A 248 -14.68 11.09 24.38
C PHE A 248 -15.95 10.86 25.23
N PRO A 249 -16.59 9.67 25.21
CA PRO A 249 -17.80 9.41 25.99
C PRO A 249 -17.51 9.31 27.48
N GLY A 250 -18.35 9.95 28.31
CA GLY A 250 -18.32 9.86 29.78
C GLY A 250 -18.32 11.23 30.45
N ASN A 251 -19.50 11.70 30.89
CA ASN A 251 -19.75 12.84 31.79
C ASN A 251 -18.72 13.99 31.77
N ASN A 252 -18.28 14.42 30.58
CA ASN A 252 -17.36 15.54 30.33
C ASN A 252 -15.96 15.49 31.01
N LYS A 253 -15.52 14.36 31.59
CA LYS A 253 -14.21 14.30 32.29
C LYS A 253 -13.12 13.49 31.56
N GLY A 254 -13.45 12.71 30.54
CA GLY A 254 -12.46 12.05 29.67
C GLY A 254 -12.06 12.87 28.43
N GLN A 255 -12.60 14.09 28.27
CA GLN A 255 -12.34 14.94 27.12
C GLN A 255 -10.91 15.49 27.16
N LEU A 256 -10.11 15.19 26.14
CA LEU A 256 -8.70 15.60 26.08
C LEU A 256 -8.52 16.98 25.45
N LEU A 257 -9.42 17.37 24.55
CA LEU A 257 -9.41 18.68 23.89
C LEU A 257 -10.75 19.39 24.06
N GLY A 258 -10.69 20.66 24.48
CA GLY A 258 -11.84 21.54 24.47
C GLY A 258 -12.37 21.81 23.05
N LYS A 259 -13.59 22.35 22.97
CA LYS A 259 -14.34 22.50 21.71
C LYS A 259 -13.62 23.38 20.69
N ASN A 260 -12.92 24.45 21.12
CA ASN A 260 -12.24 25.36 20.20
C ASN A 260 -10.74 25.10 20.08
N VAL A 261 -10.25 24.00 20.63
CA VAL A 261 -8.86 23.57 20.43
C VAL A 261 -8.72 22.92 19.06
N THR A 262 -7.69 23.30 18.30
CA THR A 262 -7.33 22.65 17.04
C THR A 262 -5.95 22.01 17.11
N ILE A 263 -5.75 20.97 16.29
CA ILE A 263 -4.42 20.41 16.00
C ILE A 263 -3.89 21.10 14.74
N ASN A 264 -2.97 22.02 14.92
CA ASN A 264 -2.35 22.80 13.85
C ASN A 264 -1.46 21.91 12.97
N SER A 265 -0.67 21.02 13.58
CA SER A 265 0.14 20.03 12.87
C SER A 265 0.25 18.73 13.68
N LEU A 266 0.40 17.61 12.97
CA LEU A 266 0.69 16.30 13.53
C LEU A 266 1.52 15.51 12.53
N TYR A 267 2.74 15.14 12.90
CA TYR A 267 3.61 14.34 12.03
C TYR A 267 4.71 13.61 12.80
N LEU A 268 5.17 12.48 12.28
CA LEU A 268 6.41 11.83 12.69
C LEU A 268 7.60 12.55 12.06
N ASN A 269 8.54 13.01 12.89
CA ASN A 269 9.74 13.68 12.46
C ASN A 269 10.92 12.71 12.30
N ASP A 270 11.96 13.13 11.59
CA ASP A 270 13.15 12.31 11.29
C ASP A 270 14.00 12.02 12.54
N ASP A 271 13.82 12.77 13.62
CA ASP A 271 14.43 12.52 14.94
C ASP A 271 13.75 11.37 15.72
N GLY A 272 12.72 10.75 15.14
CA GLY A 272 11.97 9.65 15.75
C GLY A 272 10.93 10.09 16.78
N MET A 273 10.65 11.39 16.92
CA MET A 273 9.58 11.92 17.78
C MET A 273 8.37 12.30 16.94
N VAL A 274 7.18 12.16 17.53
CA VAL A 274 5.97 12.72 16.92
C VAL A 274 5.79 14.15 17.40
N TYR A 275 5.61 15.06 16.46
CA TYR A 275 5.38 16.47 16.70
C TYR A 275 3.87 16.72 16.61
N ILE A 276 3.31 17.31 17.66
CA ILE A 276 1.92 17.73 17.71
C ILE A 276 1.84 19.19 18.17
N ASP A 277 1.25 20.04 17.34
CA ASP A 277 1.05 21.45 17.66
C ASP A 277 -0.43 21.73 17.86
N PHE A 278 -0.77 22.35 18.99
CA PHE A 278 -2.12 22.76 19.32
C PHE A 278 -2.30 24.27 19.19
N SER A 279 -3.54 24.71 18.96
CA SER A 279 -3.90 26.13 19.07
C SER A 279 -3.69 26.67 20.49
N SER A 280 -3.46 27.98 20.64
CA SER A 280 -3.40 28.69 21.94
C SER A 280 -4.58 28.49 22.89
N ASN A 281 -5.74 28.00 22.41
CA ASN A 281 -6.87 27.65 23.28
C ASN A 281 -6.62 26.39 24.11
N PHE A 282 -5.60 25.58 23.80
CA PHE A 282 -5.40 24.28 24.43
C PHE A 282 -5.28 24.36 25.96
N VAL A 283 -4.35 25.16 26.47
CA VAL A 283 -4.17 25.34 27.92
C VAL A 283 -5.34 26.09 28.54
N LYS A 284 -5.92 27.07 27.84
CA LYS A 284 -7.04 27.87 28.34
C LYS A 284 -8.30 27.03 28.56
N GLU A 285 -8.62 26.14 27.63
CA GLU A 285 -9.81 25.29 27.70
C GLU A 285 -9.59 24.05 28.55
N MET A 286 -8.35 23.59 28.72
CA MET A 286 -8.03 22.53 29.68
C MET A 286 -8.47 22.92 31.09
N ASN A 287 -8.24 24.20 31.48
CA ASN A 287 -8.69 24.81 32.73
C ASN A 287 -8.60 23.88 33.94
N ALA A 288 -7.42 23.29 34.15
CA ALA A 288 -7.22 22.21 35.09
C ALA A 288 -6.05 22.49 36.04
N GLY A 289 -6.11 21.93 37.25
CA GLY A 289 -4.96 21.92 38.16
C GLY A 289 -3.85 20.97 37.70
N SER A 290 -2.65 21.13 38.25
CA SER A 290 -1.42 20.42 37.83
C SER A 290 -1.55 18.89 37.69
N GLY A 291 -2.29 18.24 38.60
CA GLY A 291 -2.51 16.79 38.56
C GLY A 291 -3.33 16.35 37.34
N PHE A 292 -4.43 17.05 37.06
CA PHE A 292 -5.29 16.71 35.93
C PHE A 292 -4.65 17.11 34.59
N GLU A 293 -3.93 18.24 34.56
CA GLU A 293 -3.12 18.64 33.41
C GLU A 293 -2.13 17.54 33.03
N SER A 294 -1.40 17.00 34.01
CA SER A 294 -0.46 15.91 33.80
C SER A 294 -1.15 14.67 33.22
N ALA A 295 -2.32 14.31 33.75
CA ALA A 295 -3.09 13.15 33.30
C ALA A 295 -3.65 13.32 31.86
N ILE A 296 -4.06 14.54 31.48
CA ILE A 296 -4.48 14.86 30.11
C ILE A 296 -3.29 14.76 29.15
N LEU A 297 -2.16 15.37 29.50
CA LEU A 297 -0.95 15.32 28.67
C LEU A 297 -0.47 13.88 28.50
N GLU A 298 -0.43 13.09 29.58
CA GLU A 298 -0.08 11.67 29.53
C GLU A 298 -1.02 10.88 28.61
N SER A 299 -2.33 11.12 28.70
CA SER A 299 -3.32 10.48 27.83
C SER A 299 -3.13 10.80 26.35
N ILE A 300 -2.85 12.07 26.03
CA ILE A 300 -2.54 12.50 24.66
C ILE A 300 -1.25 11.82 24.19
N VAL A 301 -0.19 11.88 25.00
CA VAL A 301 1.15 11.34 24.67
C VAL A 301 1.09 9.84 24.45
N ASN A 302 0.37 9.10 25.31
CA ASN A 302 0.20 7.66 25.18
C ASN A 302 -0.62 7.30 23.94
N THR A 303 -1.69 8.04 23.64
CA THR A 303 -2.49 7.80 22.43
C THR A 303 -1.69 8.04 21.15
N ILE A 304 -1.03 9.21 21.06
CA ILE A 304 -0.24 9.58 19.89
C ILE A 304 0.99 8.68 19.73
N GLY A 305 1.72 8.45 20.82
CA GLY A 305 2.89 7.58 20.83
C GLY A 305 2.54 6.16 20.38
N LYS A 306 1.46 5.58 20.91
CA LYS A 306 0.99 4.25 20.49
C LYS A 306 0.55 4.22 19.02
N TYR A 307 -0.19 5.23 18.55
CA TYR A 307 -0.63 5.30 17.15
C TYR A 307 0.53 5.33 16.16
N TYR A 308 1.61 6.05 16.51
CA TYR A 308 2.79 6.18 15.67
C TYR A 308 3.89 5.13 15.93
N GLY A 309 3.77 4.34 16.99
CA GLY A 309 4.79 3.38 17.40
C GLY A 309 6.07 4.05 17.93
N VAL A 310 5.96 5.18 18.63
CA VAL A 310 7.11 5.91 19.19
C VAL A 310 6.96 6.11 20.70
N ASN A 311 8.09 6.35 21.37
CA ASN A 311 8.13 6.56 22.83
C ASN A 311 8.27 8.04 23.24
N LYS A 312 8.29 8.96 22.28
CA LYS A 312 8.53 10.40 22.49
C LYS A 312 7.57 11.25 21.68
N VAL A 313 6.90 12.17 22.35
CA VAL A 313 5.98 13.13 21.71
C VAL A 313 6.42 14.55 22.09
N TYR A 314 6.67 15.37 21.07
CA TYR A 314 7.00 16.79 21.21
C TYR A 314 5.71 17.61 21.06
N ILE A 315 5.29 18.26 22.14
CA ILE A 315 4.06 19.07 22.19
C ILE A 315 4.42 20.55 22.11
N THR A 316 3.75 21.26 21.21
CA THR A 316 3.84 22.71 21.07
C THR A 316 2.46 23.38 21.09
N ILE A 317 2.45 24.69 21.34
CA ILE A 317 1.27 25.55 21.27
C ILE A 317 1.61 26.74 20.38
N ASP A 318 0.89 26.90 19.27
CA ASP A 318 1.16 27.89 18.23
C ASP A 318 2.66 27.96 17.85
N ASN A 319 3.26 26.78 17.62
CA ASN A 319 4.67 26.55 17.28
C ASN A 319 5.68 26.95 18.38
N LYS A 320 5.24 27.17 19.62
CA LYS A 320 6.12 27.42 20.77
C LYS A 320 6.16 26.20 21.69
N PRO A 321 7.29 25.94 22.37
CA PRO A 321 7.37 24.86 23.35
C PRO A 321 6.20 24.92 24.34
N TYR A 322 5.69 23.74 24.74
CA TYR A 322 4.58 23.65 25.68
C TYR A 322 4.88 24.44 26.97
N SER A 323 3.93 25.30 27.35
CA SER A 323 4.00 26.06 28.59
C SER A 323 2.60 26.29 29.13
N SER A 324 2.42 25.98 30.41
CA SER A 324 1.22 26.25 31.19
C SER A 324 1.59 26.94 32.52
N GLY A 325 0.64 27.04 33.45
CA GLY A 325 0.91 27.49 34.81
C GLY A 325 1.66 26.48 35.68
N HIS A 326 1.80 25.22 35.25
CA HIS A 326 2.38 24.14 36.06
C HIS A 326 3.53 23.41 35.39
N ILE A 327 3.52 23.33 34.05
CA ILE A 327 4.50 22.58 33.26
C ILE A 327 5.08 23.51 32.21
N VAL A 328 6.41 23.53 32.12
CA VAL A 328 7.14 24.26 31.08
C VAL A 328 8.13 23.29 30.45
N LYS A 329 8.15 23.24 29.12
CA LYS A 329 9.12 22.50 28.33
C LYS A 329 10.06 23.47 27.62
N ALA A 330 11.35 23.22 27.69
CA ALA A 330 12.31 23.93 26.84
C ALA A 330 12.21 23.45 25.38
N LYS A 331 12.80 24.21 24.46
CA LYS A 331 12.85 23.81 23.05
C LYS A 331 13.55 22.45 22.91
N GLY A 332 12.92 21.53 22.18
CA GLY A 332 13.42 20.16 21.99
C GLY A 332 13.12 19.20 23.13
N GLU A 333 12.57 19.65 24.26
CA GLU A 333 12.11 18.74 25.32
C GLU A 333 10.78 18.09 24.96
N TYR A 334 10.71 16.78 25.18
CA TYR A 334 9.56 15.96 24.85
C TYR A 334 8.86 15.40 26.09
N PHE A 335 7.69 14.83 25.87
CA PHE A 335 6.97 13.97 26.80
C PHE A 335 7.24 12.50 26.43
N LYS A 336 7.39 11.65 27.44
CA LYS A 336 7.63 10.21 27.26
C LYS A 336 6.32 9.44 27.32
N VAL A 337 6.19 8.45 26.46
CA VAL A 337 5.12 7.45 26.55
C VAL A 337 5.37 6.59 27.78
N THR A 338 4.34 6.36 28.58
CA THR A 338 4.40 5.64 29.86
C THR A 338 3.66 4.31 29.83
N CYS A 339 2.81 4.09 28.82
CA CYS A 339 2.09 2.83 28.64
C CYS A 339 2.84 1.85 27.74
N GLU A 340 2.62 0.54 27.98
CA GLU A 340 3.07 -0.55 27.08
C GLU A 340 2.09 -0.80 25.93
#